data_AF-A0A3N5JZE9-F1
#
_entry.id   AF-A0A3N5JZE9-F1
#
_cell.length_a   1.000
_cell.length_b   1.000
_cell.length_c   1.000
_cell.angle_alpha   90.00
_cell.angle_beta   90.00
_cell.angle_gamma   90.00
#
_symmetry.space_group_name_H-M   'P 1'
#
loop_
_entity.id
_entity.type
_entity.pdbx_description
1 polymer ?
#
loop_
_entity_poly.entity_id
_entity_poly.type
_entity_poly.pdbx_seq_one_letter_code
_entity_poly.pdbx_strand_id
1 'polypeptide(L)' 'MFEGPLRESILRRAQDKGLVTVAVHDLRTWTHDRHRVVDD' A
#
# COMPACT_ATOMS: atom_id res chain seq x y z
N MET A 1 -3.78 7.30 -3.84
CA MET A 1 -3.33 6.52 -5.01
C MET A 1 -3.76 5.07 -4.91
N PHE A 2 -3.51 4.37 -3.80
CA PHE A 2 -3.73 2.92 -3.69
C PHE A 2 -5.17 2.47 -3.38
N GLU A 3 -6.01 3.31 -2.77
CA GLU A 3 -7.35 2.86 -2.33
C GLU A 3 -8.32 2.55 -3.48
N GLY A 4 -8.35 3.34 -4.55
CA GLY A 4 -9.37 3.20 -5.61
C GLY A 4 -9.36 1.80 -6.24
N PRO A 5 -8.35 1.46 -7.07
CA PRO A 5 -8.33 0.17 -7.77
C PRO A 5 -8.32 -1.04 -6.83
N LEU A 6 -7.69 -0.92 -5.65
CA LEU A 6 -7.54 -2.02 -4.71
C LEU A 6 -8.81 -2.27 -3.89
N ARG A 7 -9.76 -1.33 -3.83
CA ARG A 7 -11.01 -1.49 -3.08
C ARG A 7 -12.24 -1.68 -3.96
N GLU A 8 -12.05 -2.01 -5.25
CA GLU A 8 -13.14 -2.15 -6.21
C GLU A 8 -13.27 -3.58 -6.77
N SER A 9 -14.45 -3.89 -7.32
CA SER A 9 -14.75 -5.12 -8.07
C SER A 9 -14.29 -6.42 -7.37
N ILE A 10 -13.52 -7.28 -8.05
CA ILE A 10 -13.09 -8.59 -7.58
C ILE A 10 -12.15 -8.50 -6.37
N LEU A 11 -11.31 -7.46 -6.31
CA LEU A 11 -10.38 -7.24 -5.20
C LEU A 11 -11.11 -6.87 -3.92
N ARG A 12 -12.15 -6.03 -4.02
CA ARG A 12 -13.04 -5.73 -2.89
C ARG A 12 -13.68 -7.01 -2.33
N ARG A 13 -14.25 -7.84 -3.21
CA ARG A 13 -14.93 -9.09 -2.80
C ARG A 13 -13.96 -10.10 -2.17
N ALA A 14 -12.72 -10.17 -2.67
CA ALA A 14 -11.70 -11.04 -2.09
C ALA A 14 -11.30 -10.58 -0.68
N GLN A 15 -11.15 -9.27 -0.46
CA GLN A 15 -10.89 -8.69 0.86
C GLN A 15 -12.07 -8.87 1.82
N ASP A 16 -13.31 -8.61 1.37
CA ASP A 16 -14.53 -8.80 2.18
C ASP A 16 -14.69 -10.26 2.64
N LYS A 17 -14.23 -11.22 1.82
CA LYS A 17 -14.22 -12.65 2.14
C LYS A 17 -12.98 -13.09 2.94
N GLY A 18 -12.07 -12.17 3.27
CA GLY A 18 -10.82 -12.47 3.98
C GLY A 18 -9.84 -13.33 3.18
N LEU A 19 -9.99 -13.44 1.87
CA LEU A 19 -9.16 -14.29 1.01
C LEU A 19 -7.82 -13.63 0.68
N VAL A 20 -7.76 -12.30 0.74
CA VAL A 20 -6.58 -11.49 0.44
C VAL A 20 -6.50 -10.32 1.42
N THR A 21 -5.29 -9.96 1.82
CA THR A 21 -4.97 -8.73 2.58
C THR A 21 -4.01 -7.87 1.77
N VAL A 22 -4.25 -6.56 1.76
CA VAL A 22 -3.40 -5.58 1.09
C VAL A 22 -2.75 -4.68 2.13
N ALA A 23 -1.42 -4.62 2.14
CA ALA A 23 -0.63 -3.73 2.99
C ALA A 23 0.13 -2.73 2.13
N VAL A 24 0.04 -1.44 2.47
CA VAL A 24 0.76 -0.36 1.78
C VAL A 24 1.82 0.17 2.72
N HIS A 25 3.08 0.17 2.26
CA HIS A 25 4.23 0.63 3.01
C HIS A 25 4.86 1.83 2.32
N ASP A 26 5.03 2.94 3.05
CA ASP A 26 5.75 4.12 2.54
C ASP A 26 7.25 3.94 2.81
N LEU A 27 8.02 3.67 1.75
CA LEU A 27 9.46 3.40 1.83
C LEU A 27 10.25 4.51 2.56
N ARG A 28 9.76 5.76 2.51
CA ARG A 28 10.39 6.90 3.17
C ARG A 28 10.41 6.77 4.69
N THR A 29 9.56 5.92 5.26
CA THR A 29 9.57 5.67 6.71
C THR A 29 10.79 4.89 7.20
N TRP A 30 11.54 4.25 6.29
CA TRP A 30 12.78 3.53 6.60
C TRP A 30 14.06 4.32 6.29
N THR A 31 13.92 5.56 5.83
CA THR A 31 15.07 6.45 5.61
C THR A 31 15.49 7.11 6.93
N HIS A 32 16.79 7.37 7.08
CA HIS A 32 17.35 7.93 8.31
C HIS A 32 17.89 9.36 8.14
N ASP A 33 17.89 9.88 6.93
CA ASP A 33 18.35 11.22 6.62
C ASP A 33 17.23 12.26 6.80
N ARG A 34 17.61 13.53 6.87
CA ARG A 34 16.66 14.64 7.10
C ARG A 34 15.65 14.78 5.95
N HIS A 35 16.05 14.44 4.73
CA HIS A 35 15.27 14.67 3.52
C HIS A 35 14.42 13.44 3.14
N ARG A 36 14.61 12.31 3.81
CA ARG A 36 13.91 11.05 3.60
C ARG A 36 14.01 10.58 2.14
N VAL A 37 15.21 10.68 1.59
CA VAL A 37 15.48 10.34 0.20
C VAL A 37 15.52 8.82 0.06
N VAL A 38 14.85 8.30 -0.96
CA VAL A 38 14.80 6.85 -1.24
C VAL A 38 15.60 6.47 -2.49
N ASP A 39 15.84 7.47 -3.35
CA ASP A 39 16.72 7.48 -4.51
C ASP A 39 18.10 8.07 -4.17
N ASP A 40 18.99 8.14 -5.15
CA ASP A 40 20.34 8.73 -5.06
C ASP A 40 20.38 10.05 -5.86
#